data_AF-A0A7T8QUU9-F1
#
_entry.id   AF-A0A7T8QUU9-F1
#
_cell.length_a   1.000
_cell.length_b   1.000
_cell.length_c   1.000
_cell.angle_alpha   90.00
_cell.angle_beta   90.00
_cell.angle_gamma   90.00
#
_symmetry.space_group_name_H-M   'P 1'
#
loop_
_entity.id
_entity.type
_entity.pdbx_description
1 polymer ?
#
loop_
_entity_poly.entity_id
_entity_poly.type
_entity_poly.pdbx_seq_one_letter_code
_entity_poly.pdbx_strand_id
1 'polypeptide(L)' 'SFSSLISAGLSSSADLTGDMSRPVLFPIVPPGSEVKHHDLKPIDADTLARLMRGEFQSQVESFRIIDARY' A
#
# COMPACT_ATOMS: atom_id res chain seq x y z
N SER A 1 6.79 15.95 4.67
CA SER A 1 5.58 15.72 5.50
C SER A 1 4.73 14.69 4.78
N PHE A 2 4.52 13.50 5.35
CA PHE A 2 3.78 12.37 4.73
C PHE A 2 2.35 12.77 4.29
N SER A 3 1.77 13.75 4.99
CA SER A 3 0.48 14.38 4.69
C SER A 3 0.41 15.04 3.30
N SER A 4 1.53 15.56 2.78
CA SER A 4 1.55 16.28 1.49
C SER A 4 1.48 15.37 0.27
N LEU A 5 1.83 14.08 0.40
CA LEU A 5 1.71 13.10 -0.69
C LEU A 5 0.26 12.62 -0.89
N ILE A 6 -0.54 12.63 0.18
CA ILE A 6 -1.96 12.25 0.13
C ILE A 6 -2.80 13.35 -0.56
N SER A 7 -2.37 14.61 -0.51
CA SER A 7 -3.13 15.73 -1.07
C SER A 7 -2.92 15.96 -2.58
N ALA A 8 -1.93 15.34 -3.22
CA ALA A 8 -1.60 15.58 -4.63
C ALA A 8 -2.38 14.69 -5.62
N GLY A 9 -3.03 13.64 -5.14
CA GLY A 9 -3.90 12.79 -5.94
C GLY A 9 -5.36 13.01 -5.54
N LEU A 10 -6.10 13.73 -6.39
CA LEU A 10 -7.56 13.79 -6.34
C LEU A 10 -8.11 12.38 -6.04
N SER A 11 -8.94 12.27 -5.00
CA SER A 11 -9.54 11.03 -4.52
C SER A 11 -10.25 10.27 -5.65
N SER A 12 -9.51 9.41 -6.34
CA SER A 12 -10.07 8.42 -7.22
C SER A 12 -10.58 7.29 -6.34
N SER A 13 -11.69 6.66 -6.68
CA SER A 13 -12.18 5.47 -5.97
C SER A 13 -11.13 4.35 -5.91
N ALA A 14 -10.12 4.41 -6.79
CA ALA A 14 -8.99 3.49 -6.81
C ALA A 14 -8.09 3.62 -5.57
N ASP A 15 -8.14 4.72 -4.82
CA ASP A 15 -7.24 4.96 -3.68
C ASP A 15 -7.85 4.55 -2.34
N LEU A 16 -9.07 3.99 -2.33
CA LEU A 16 -9.75 3.47 -1.15
C LEU A 16 -9.54 1.95 -0.99
N THR A 17 -9.69 1.47 0.25
CA THR A 17 -9.78 0.05 0.57
C THR A 17 -11.06 -0.57 0.01
N GLY A 18 -11.13 -1.91 -0.06
CA GLY A 18 -12.26 -2.62 -0.68
C GLY A 18 -13.62 -2.38 -0.01
N ASP A 19 -13.64 -1.93 1.25
CA ASP A 19 -14.83 -1.52 2.00
C ASP A 19 -15.15 -0.02 1.86
N MET A 20 -14.37 0.72 1.05
CA MET A 20 -14.49 2.16 0.79
C MET A 20 -14.42 3.06 2.03
N SER A 21 -13.95 2.54 3.18
CA SER A 21 -13.95 3.28 4.44
C SER A 21 -12.71 4.13 4.65
N ARG A 22 -11.58 3.74 4.05
CA ARG A 22 -10.26 4.34 4.29
C ARG A 22 -9.43 4.37 3.01
N PRO A 23 -8.44 5.27 2.91
CA PRO A 23 -7.45 5.20 1.86
C PRO A 23 -6.53 3.99 2.04
N VAL A 24 -5.94 3.52 0.94
CA VAL A 24 -4.86 2.52 0.96
C VAL A 24 -3.66 3.09 1.72
N LEU A 25 -3.13 2.32 2.67
CA LEU A 25 -2.05 2.76 3.55
C LEU A 25 -0.67 2.76 2.88
N PHE A 26 -0.37 1.71 2.12
CA PHE A 26 0.99 1.49 1.62
C PHE A 26 1.24 2.24 0.31
N PRO A 27 2.46 2.75 0.10
CA PRO A 27 2.88 3.21 -1.21
C PRO A 27 2.72 2.06 -2.21
N ILE A 28 1.89 2.27 -3.22
CA ILE A 28 1.80 1.35 -4.36
C ILE A 28 3.11 1.49 -5.12
N VAL A 29 3.60 0.39 -5.71
CA VAL A 29 4.86 0.35 -6.48
C VAL A 29 5.07 1.63 -7.30
N PRO A 30 6.26 2.25 -7.25
CA PRO A 30 6.50 3.57 -7.83
C PRO A 30 6.16 3.66 -9.33
N PRO A 31 5.73 4.85 -9.80
CA PRO A 31 5.46 5.10 -11.22
C PRO A 31 6.65 4.70 -12.09
N GLY A 32 6.38 4.01 -13.20
CA GLY A 32 7.42 3.50 -14.11
C GLY A 32 7.84 2.05 -13.85
N SER A 33 7.31 1.41 -12.81
CA SER A 33 7.47 -0.04 -12.62
C SER A 33 6.42 -0.80 -13.44
N GLU A 34 6.81 -1.93 -14.03
CA GLU A 34 5.89 -2.79 -14.79
C GLU A 34 4.87 -3.46 -13.83
N VAL A 35 3.67 -2.88 -13.74
CA VAL A 35 2.55 -3.47 -13.01
C VAL A 35 1.71 -4.28 -13.98
N LYS A 36 1.78 -5.62 -13.87
CA LYS A 36 1.01 -6.54 -14.73
C LYS A 36 -0.51 -6.44 -14.51
N HIS A 37 -0.92 -6.22 -13.26
CA HIS A 37 -2.32 -6.22 -12.84
C HIS A 37 -2.67 -4.86 -12.24
N HIS A 38 -3.21 -3.97 -13.06
CA HIS A 38 -3.48 -2.57 -12.69
C HIS A 38 -4.61 -2.39 -11.67
N ASP A 39 -5.46 -3.40 -11.50
CA ASP A 39 -6.54 -3.47 -10.53
C ASP A 39 -6.02 -3.85 -9.13
N LEU A 40 -4.86 -4.49 -9.04
CA LEU A 40 -4.23 -4.85 -7.78
C LEU A 40 -3.35 -3.69 -7.27
N LYS A 41 -3.11 -3.73 -5.95
CA LYS A 41 -2.29 -2.75 -5.23
C LYS A 41 -0.97 -3.40 -4.79
N PRO A 42 -0.02 -3.65 -5.72
CA PRO A 42 1.24 -4.26 -5.35
C PRO A 42 2.07 -3.32 -4.47
N ILE A 43 2.90 -3.90 -3.61
CA ILE A 43 3.93 -3.21 -2.84
C ILE A 43 5.31 -3.74 -3.27
N ASP A 44 6.35 -2.94 -3.07
CA ASP A 44 7.73 -3.39 -3.30
C ASP A 44 8.32 -4.10 -2.06
N ALA A 45 9.50 -4.70 -2.25
CA ALA A 45 10.21 -5.39 -1.19
C ALA A 45 10.63 -4.45 -0.05
N ASP A 46 10.93 -3.18 -0.34
CA ASP A 46 11.28 -2.19 0.68
C ASP A 46 10.10 -1.92 1.62
N THR A 47 8.90 -1.70 1.06
CA THR A 47 7.67 -1.49 1.82
C THR A 47 7.36 -2.68 2.73
N LEU A 48 7.50 -3.91 2.22
CA LEU A 48 7.34 -5.11 3.03
C LEU A 48 8.37 -5.18 4.17
N ALA A 49 9.64 -4.84 3.90
CA ALA A 49 10.69 -4.84 4.92
C ALA A 49 10.42 -3.79 6.01
N ARG A 50 9.95 -2.59 5.63
CA ARG A 50 9.53 -1.53 6.56
C ARG A 50 8.33 -1.95 7.43
N LEU A 51 7.36 -2.66 6.84
CA LEU A 51 6.25 -3.27 7.57
C LEU A 51 6.73 -4.28 8.61
N MET A 52 7.62 -5.20 8.23
CA MET A 52 8.19 -6.20 9.13
C MET A 52 9.03 -5.60 10.27
N ARG A 53 9.65 -4.43 10.05
CA ARG A 53 10.41 -3.69 11.08
C ARG A 53 9.55 -2.88 12.05
N GLY A 54 8.22 -2.86 11.86
CA GLY A 54 7.31 -2.12 12.73
C GLY A 54 7.24 -0.62 12.43
N GLU A 55 7.76 -0.16 11.28
CA GLU A 55 7.71 1.27 10.92
C GLU A 55 6.26 1.80 10.74
N PHE A 56 5.28 0.89 10.64
CA PHE A 56 3.85 1.19 10.52
C PHE A 56 3.04 0.80 11.77
N GLN A 57 3.68 0.54 12.93
CA GLN A 57 2.99 0.05 14.14
C GLN A 57 1.86 0.97 14.65
N SER A 58 1.91 2.27 14.34
CA SER A 58 0.87 3.23 14.71
C SER A 58 -0.37 3.18 13.82
N GLN A 59 -0.28 2.49 12.68
CA GLN A 59 -1.32 2.44 11.63
C GLN A 59 -1.78 1.00 11.35
N VAL A 60 -0.91 0.01 11.59
CA VAL A 60 -1.16 -1.41 11.38
C VAL A 60 -1.07 -2.13 12.72
N GLU A 61 -2.21 -2.58 13.23
CA GLU A 61 -2.28 -3.40 14.44
C GLU A 61 -1.73 -4.80 14.20
N SER A 62 -2.07 -5.41 13.05
CA SER A 62 -1.57 -6.73 12.66
C SER A 62 -1.56 -6.90 11.13
N PHE A 63 -0.73 -7.79 10.64
CA PHE A 63 -0.67 -8.18 9.23
C PHE A 63 -0.37 -9.68 9.09
N ARG A 64 -0.66 -10.24 7.91
CA ARG A 64 -0.36 -11.62 7.58
C ARG A 64 0.36 -11.69 6.23
N ILE A 65 1.50 -12.36 6.19
CA ILE A 65 2.17 -12.72 4.95
C ILE A 65 1.64 -14.10 4.53
N ILE A 66 1.05 -14.17 3.33
CA ILE A 66 0.59 -15.42 2.72
C ILE A 66 1.61 -15.81 1.66
N ASP A 67 2.39 -16.86 1.95
CA ASP A 67 3.22 -17.51 0.94
C ASP A 67 2.33 -18.50 0.15
N ALA A 68 2.14 -18.23 -1.14
CA ALA A 68 1.28 -19.01 -2.02
C ALA A 68 2.07 -19.95 -2.95
N ARG A 69 3.34 -20.26 -2.62
CA ARG A 69 4.12 -21.29 -3.32
C ARG A 69 3.57 -22.69 -3.02
N TYR A 70 3.96 -23.65 -3.88
CA TYR A 70 3.53 -25.06 -3.84
C TYR A 70 3.84 -25.75 -2.52
#